data_AF-A0AAN8S550-F1
#
_entry.id   AF-A0AAN8S550-F1
#
_cell.length_a   1.000
_cell.length_b   1.000
_cell.length_c   1.000
_cell.angle_alpha   90.00
_cell.angle_beta   90.00
_cell.angle_gamma   90.00
#
_symmetry.space_group_name_H-M   'P 1'
#
loop_
_entity.id
_entity.type
_entity.pdbx_description
1 polymer ?
#
loop_
_entity_poly.entity_id
_entity_poly.type
_entity_poly.pdbx_seq_one_letter_code
_entity_poly.pdbx_strand_id
1 'polypeptide(L)'
;MIKLKIILVNEYKRMSKKKKLKIHFEITNSPFGKCVIALFNENICHLSFVTNSLSENIRILKKQWPGAELIRNSKIPILVDEIFSCQCKTLEVVLKGTPFEVKVWRGLLDIPFGQTRSYSELARDIGEEKAVRAVANAVAKNSTAYLIPCHRVIKKDGKIHKYRWGADIKEKLLSFEELLEGRDGLSKYF
;
A
#
# COMPACT_ATOMS: atom_id res chain seq x y z
N MET A 1 -8.96 8.57 -6.56
CA MET A 1 -7.79 8.54 -7.47
C MET A 1 -6.48 8.64 -6.68
N ILE A 2 -5.50 7.78 -6.96
CA ILE A 2 -4.19 7.77 -6.30
C ILE A 2 -3.11 8.37 -7.21
N LYS A 3 -2.34 9.33 -6.69
CA LYS A 3 -1.16 9.90 -7.34
C LYS A 3 0.11 9.34 -6.71
N LEU A 4 0.86 8.57 -7.48
CA LEU A 4 2.08 7.93 -7.00
C LEU A 4 3.31 8.82 -7.24
N LYS A 5 3.96 9.25 -6.15
CA LYS A 5 5.26 9.91 -6.13
C LYS A 5 6.35 8.90 -5.78
N ILE A 6 7.43 8.90 -6.53
CA ILE A 6 8.54 7.95 -6.35
C ILE A 6 9.76 8.68 -5.84
N ILE A 7 10.33 8.14 -4.77
CA ILE A 7 11.66 8.52 -4.30
C ILE A 7 12.60 7.36 -4.61
N LEU A 8 13.59 7.60 -5.46
CA LEU A 8 14.61 6.58 -5.72
C LEU A 8 15.48 6.39 -4.47
N VAL A 9 16.00 5.17 -4.27
CA VAL A 9 16.83 4.86 -3.10
C VAL A 9 18.03 5.82 -2.96
N ASN A 10 18.65 6.20 -4.08
CA ASN A 10 19.79 7.12 -4.08
C ASN A 10 19.38 8.56 -3.76
N GLU A 11 18.20 8.97 -4.18
CA GLU A 11 17.64 10.28 -3.87
C GLU A 11 17.37 10.40 -2.37
N TYR A 12 16.74 9.38 -1.77
CA TYR A 12 16.51 9.31 -0.32
C TYR A 12 17.83 9.42 0.48
N LYS A 13 18.87 8.70 0.05
CA LYS A 13 20.21 8.79 0.67
C LYS A 13 20.78 10.21 0.61
N ARG A 14 20.56 10.92 -0.49
CA ARG A 14 20.99 12.32 -0.65
C ARG A 14 20.23 13.26 0.29
N MET A 15 18.92 13.09 0.41
CA MET A 15 18.07 13.91 1.29
C MET A 15 18.42 13.73 2.76
N SER A 16 18.58 12.47 3.20
CA SER A 16 18.90 12.12 4.58
C SER A 16 20.28 12.58 5.05
N LYS A 17 21.25 12.77 4.13
CA LYS A 17 22.55 13.39 4.45
C LYS A 17 22.47 14.90 4.70
N LYS A 18 21.53 15.59 4.05
CA LYS A 18 21.42 17.06 4.11
C LYS A 18 20.66 17.54 5.35
N LYS A 19 19.63 16.80 5.76
CA LYS A 19 18.81 17.15 6.91
C LYS A 19 18.16 15.92 7.51
N LYS A 20 17.82 16.01 8.80
CA LYS A 20 17.01 15.01 9.48
C LYS A 20 15.60 15.01 8.90
N LEU A 21 15.20 13.89 8.30
CA LEU A 21 13.88 13.72 7.71
C LEU A 21 12.86 13.40 8.81
N LYS A 22 11.62 13.83 8.64
CA LYS A 22 10.52 13.61 9.59
C LYS A 22 9.46 12.73 8.93
N ILE A 23 9.01 11.72 9.65
CA ILE A 23 7.89 10.87 9.27
C ILE A 23 6.84 11.01 10.36
N HIS A 24 5.70 11.58 9.99
CA HIS A 24 4.58 11.74 10.89
C HIS A 24 3.75 10.46 10.84
N PHE A 25 3.50 9.81 11.96
CA PHE A 25 2.76 8.55 11.98
C PHE A 25 1.73 8.52 13.10
N GLU A 26 0.73 7.68 12.94
CA GLU A 26 -0.23 7.38 14.00
C GLU A 26 -0.67 5.92 13.91
N ILE A 27 -1.12 5.41 15.05
CA ILE A 27 -1.71 4.09 15.19
C ILE A 27 -3.19 4.31 15.45
N THR A 28 -4.03 3.87 14.52
CA THR A 28 -5.47 4.11 14.60
C THR A 28 -6.25 2.88 14.15
N ASN A 29 -7.57 2.92 14.31
CA ASN A 29 -8.47 1.90 13.82
C ASN A 29 -8.84 2.19 12.36
N SER A 30 -9.13 1.13 11.62
CA SER A 30 -9.72 1.14 10.28
C SER A 30 -10.83 0.08 10.22
N PRO A 31 -11.67 0.05 9.18
CA PRO A 31 -12.68 -1.00 9.03
C PRO A 31 -12.10 -2.43 9.00
N PHE A 32 -10.82 -2.57 8.65
CA PHE A 32 -10.13 -3.86 8.58
C PHE A 32 -9.27 -4.15 9.81
N GLY A 33 -9.43 -3.37 10.88
CA GLY A 33 -8.70 -3.50 12.13
C GLY A 33 -7.67 -2.39 12.36
N LYS A 34 -6.83 -2.56 13.38
CA LYS A 34 -5.83 -1.56 13.76
C LYS A 34 -4.77 -1.43 12.68
N CYS A 35 -4.37 -0.20 12.36
CA CYS A 35 -3.35 0.07 11.34
C CYS A 35 -2.33 1.10 11.84
N VAL A 36 -1.17 1.10 11.20
CA VAL A 36 -0.15 2.15 11.29
C VAL A 36 -0.12 2.86 9.95
N ILE A 37 -0.35 4.16 9.97
CA ILE A 37 -0.26 5.02 8.79
C ILE A 37 0.79 6.09 9.04
N ALA A 38 1.57 6.42 8.02
CA ALA A 38 2.63 7.41 8.10
C ALA A 38 2.66 8.32 6.87
N LEU A 39 3.07 9.56 7.11
CA LEU A 39 3.18 10.64 6.15
C LEU A 39 4.63 11.12 6.05
N PHE A 40 5.08 11.35 4.82
CA PHE A 40 6.32 12.04 4.49
C PHE A 40 5.98 13.30 3.70
N ASN A 41 6.32 14.48 4.23
CA ASN A 41 5.93 15.79 3.65
C ASN A 41 4.43 15.83 3.28
N GLU A 42 3.54 15.47 4.21
CA GLU A 42 2.08 15.42 4.03
C GLU A 42 1.54 14.33 3.07
N ASN A 43 2.41 13.58 2.40
CA ASN A 43 2.02 12.50 1.49
C ASN A 43 2.06 11.15 2.21
N ILE A 44 1.13 10.25 1.90
CA ILE A 44 1.06 8.92 2.54
C ILE A 44 2.25 8.08 2.10
N CYS A 45 3.08 7.65 3.04
CA CYS A 45 4.30 6.90 2.74
C CYS A 45 4.32 5.48 3.32
N HIS A 46 3.33 5.17 4.17
CA HIS A 46 3.16 3.86 4.79
C HIS A 46 1.70 3.67 5.21
N LEU A 47 1.16 2.47 4.99
CA LEU A 47 -0.08 1.98 5.58
C LEU A 47 0.08 0.48 5.80
N SER A 48 0.04 0.04 7.05
CA SER A 48 0.13 -1.37 7.42
C SER A 48 -0.92 -1.76 8.44
N PHE A 49 -1.53 -2.93 8.28
CA PHE A 49 -2.41 -3.49 9.31
C PHE A 49 -1.59 -4.16 10.41
N VAL A 50 -2.04 -4.02 11.65
CA VAL A 50 -1.40 -4.62 12.83
C VAL A 50 -2.06 -5.97 13.08
N THR A 51 -1.40 -7.05 12.65
CA THR A 51 -1.90 -8.43 12.86
C THR A 51 -1.16 -9.18 13.95
N ASN A 52 0.16 -9.02 14.03
CA ASN A 52 0.98 -9.76 15.00
C ASN A 52 1.37 -8.86 16.17
N SER A 53 2.18 -7.84 15.88
CA SER A 53 2.68 -6.93 16.89
C SER A 53 2.85 -5.53 16.32
N LEU A 54 2.36 -4.55 17.09
CA LEU A 54 2.58 -3.14 16.79
C LEU A 54 4.08 -2.80 16.72
N SER A 55 4.92 -3.41 17.58
CA SER A 55 6.36 -3.15 17.58
C SER A 55 7.03 -3.59 16.28
N GLU A 56 6.51 -4.63 15.63
CA GLU A 56 6.98 -5.08 14.32
C GLU A 56 6.63 -4.08 13.22
N ASN A 57 5.39 -3.55 13.18
CA ASN A 57 5.00 -2.52 12.22
C ASN A 57 5.88 -1.27 12.34
N ILE A 58 6.13 -0.80 13.57
CA ILE A 58 7.02 0.35 13.81
C ILE A 58 8.47 0.02 13.40
N ARG A 59 8.96 -1.20 13.65
CA ARG A 59 10.29 -1.64 13.18
C ARG A 59 10.38 -1.63 11.66
N ILE A 60 9.35 -2.09 10.96
CA ILE A 60 9.27 -2.06 9.49
C ILE A 60 9.28 -0.61 8.99
N LEU A 61 8.49 0.28 9.59
CA LEU A 61 8.46 1.70 9.24
C LEU A 61 9.85 2.35 9.40
N LYS A 62 10.55 2.08 10.51
CA LYS A 62 11.93 2.54 10.74
C LYS A 62 12.91 1.99 9.70
N LYS A 63 12.81 0.71 9.33
CA LYS A 63 13.65 0.10 8.28
C LYS A 63 13.37 0.71 6.91
N GLN A 64 12.11 1.05 6.63
CA GLN A 64 11.71 1.69 5.38
C GLN A 64 12.23 3.13 5.28
N TRP A 65 12.31 3.85 6.39
CA TRP A 65 12.77 5.24 6.43
C TRP A 65 13.97 5.39 7.38
N PRO A 66 15.14 4.81 7.02
CA PRO A 66 16.30 4.78 7.91
C PRO A 66 16.83 6.19 8.13
N GLY A 67 17.11 6.53 9.40
CA GLY A 67 17.57 7.85 9.81
C GLY A 67 16.48 8.93 9.90
N ALA A 68 15.23 8.61 9.56
CA ALA A 68 14.12 9.53 9.76
C ALA A 68 13.66 9.53 11.23
N GLU A 69 13.27 10.71 11.72
CA GLU A 69 12.62 10.88 13.00
C GLU A 69 11.13 10.54 12.87
N LEU A 70 10.65 9.62 13.71
CA LEU A 70 9.23 9.25 13.75
C LEU A 70 8.51 10.13 14.77
N ILE A 71 7.52 10.89 14.33
CA ILE A 71 6.77 11.87 15.13
C ILE A 71 5.30 11.47 15.15
N ARG A 72 4.67 11.40 16.32
CA ARG A 72 3.23 11.12 16.41
C ARG A 72 2.43 12.31 15.88
N ASN A 73 1.35 12.03 15.16
CA ASN A 73 0.47 13.08 14.63
C ASN A 73 -1.01 12.70 14.84
N SER A 74 -1.63 13.36 15.81
CA SER A 74 -3.02 13.12 16.23
C SER A 74 -4.07 13.51 15.20
N LYS A 75 -3.71 14.19 14.11
CA LYS A 75 -4.63 14.53 13.00
C LYS A 75 -4.77 13.41 11.97
N ILE A 76 -3.84 12.44 11.96
CA ILE A 76 -3.86 11.34 10.99
C ILE A 76 -5.12 10.45 11.06
N PRO A 77 -5.76 10.20 12.22
CA PRO A 77 -7.01 9.43 12.27
C PRO A 77 -8.11 10.00 11.36
N ILE A 78 -8.23 11.33 11.26
CA ILE A 78 -9.20 12.00 10.37
C ILE A 78 -8.95 11.58 8.92
N LEU A 79 -7.68 11.60 8.47
CA LEU A 79 -7.30 11.15 7.14
C LEU A 79 -7.62 9.67 6.91
N VAL A 80 -7.46 8.81 7.93
CA VAL A 80 -7.82 7.39 7.81
C VAL A 80 -9.31 7.22 7.60
N ASP A 81 -10.13 7.94 8.34
CA ASP A 81 -11.58 7.91 8.17
C ASP A 81 -11.97 8.39 6.76
N GLU A 82 -11.35 9.46 6.25
CA GLU A 82 -11.58 9.93 4.87
C GLU A 82 -11.15 8.92 3.79
N ILE A 83 -10.02 8.21 4.01
CA ILE A 83 -9.52 7.16 3.10
C ILE A 83 -10.52 6.02 2.97
N PHE A 84 -11.01 5.51 4.10
CA PHE A 84 -11.87 4.33 4.12
C PHE A 84 -13.37 4.64 3.90
N SER A 85 -13.79 5.90 4.05
CA SER A 85 -15.14 6.37 3.71
C SER A 85 -15.28 6.84 2.26
N CYS A 86 -14.22 6.73 1.45
CA CYS A 86 -14.19 7.17 0.05
C CYS A 86 -14.41 8.67 -0.14
N GLN A 87 -14.19 9.48 0.90
CA GLN A 87 -14.41 10.93 0.85
C GLN A 87 -13.22 11.68 0.20
N CYS A 88 -12.04 11.04 0.11
CA CYS A 88 -10.87 11.64 -0.53
C CYS A 88 -11.00 11.66 -2.07
N LYS A 89 -10.98 12.85 -2.68
CA LYS A 89 -10.94 12.99 -4.15
C LYS A 89 -9.61 12.54 -4.75
N THR A 90 -8.49 12.86 -4.11
CA THR A 90 -7.15 12.48 -4.57
C THR A 90 -6.23 12.23 -3.39
N LEU A 91 -5.57 11.08 -3.40
CA LEU A 91 -4.58 10.69 -2.39
C LEU A 91 -3.18 10.68 -3.01
N GLU A 92 -2.24 11.37 -2.38
CA GLU A 92 -0.85 11.35 -2.81
C GLU A 92 -0.07 10.32 -1.98
N VAL A 93 0.50 9.34 -2.69
CA VAL A 93 1.25 8.23 -2.08
C VAL A 93 2.71 8.33 -2.49
N VAL A 94 3.61 8.33 -1.53
CA VAL A 94 5.06 8.32 -1.73
C VAL A 94 5.62 6.93 -1.47
N LEU A 95 6.22 6.32 -2.50
CA LEU A 95 6.93 5.06 -2.35
C LEU A 95 8.42 5.21 -2.64
N LYS A 96 9.20 4.41 -1.91
CA LYS A 96 10.63 4.24 -2.15
C LYS A 96 10.88 2.85 -2.71
N GLY A 97 11.36 2.77 -3.94
CA GLY A 97 11.58 1.51 -4.63
C GLY A 97 12.49 1.61 -5.84
N THR A 98 12.79 0.47 -6.45
CA THR A 98 13.49 0.37 -7.73
C THR A 98 12.54 0.70 -8.89
N PRO A 99 13.05 1.05 -10.09
CA PRO A 99 12.20 1.25 -11.27
C PRO A 99 11.29 0.05 -11.57
N PHE A 100 11.78 -1.18 -11.38
CA PHE A 100 10.98 -2.39 -11.56
C PHE A 100 9.85 -2.51 -10.52
N GLU A 101 10.13 -2.25 -9.24
CA GLU A 101 9.11 -2.24 -8.20
C GLU A 101 8.02 -1.19 -8.48
N VAL A 102 8.42 0.00 -8.94
CA VAL A 102 7.52 1.07 -9.34
C VAL A 102 6.62 0.64 -10.50
N LYS A 103 7.18 -0.03 -11.52
CA LYS A 103 6.42 -0.57 -12.65
C LYS A 103 5.34 -1.53 -12.17
N VAL A 104 5.69 -2.44 -11.25
CA VAL A 104 4.74 -3.38 -10.65
C VAL A 104 3.67 -2.66 -9.84
N TRP A 105 4.03 -1.68 -9.01
CA TRP A 105 3.05 -0.94 -8.20
C TRP A 105 2.10 -0.08 -9.03
N ARG A 106 2.53 0.42 -10.19
CA ARG A 106 1.63 1.06 -11.16
C ARG A 106 0.67 0.04 -11.77
N GLY A 107 1.17 -1.11 -12.20
CA GLY A 107 0.29 -2.19 -12.69
C GLY A 107 -0.72 -2.67 -11.65
N LEU A 108 -0.40 -2.61 -10.35
CA LEU A 108 -1.38 -2.86 -9.29
C LEU A 108 -2.51 -1.83 -9.28
N LEU A 109 -2.20 -0.55 -9.47
CA LEU A 109 -3.21 0.53 -9.52
C LEU A 109 -4.13 0.40 -10.73
N ASP A 110 -3.69 -0.26 -11.79
CA ASP A 110 -4.49 -0.50 -12.99
C ASP A 110 -5.49 -1.67 -12.82
N ILE A 111 -5.40 -2.44 -11.73
CA ILE A 111 -6.37 -3.50 -11.43
C ILE A 111 -7.64 -2.85 -10.87
N PRO A 112 -8.81 -2.94 -11.54
CA PRO A 112 -10.03 -2.30 -11.08
C PRO A 112 -10.48 -2.80 -9.71
N PHE A 113 -11.21 -1.95 -8.99
CA PHE A 113 -11.88 -2.34 -7.74
C PHE A 113 -12.84 -3.52 -7.96
N GLY A 114 -12.83 -4.50 -7.05
CA GLY A 114 -13.63 -5.72 -7.15
C GLY A 114 -13.00 -6.80 -8.04
N GLN A 115 -12.05 -6.43 -8.90
CA GLN A 115 -11.37 -7.37 -9.77
C GLN A 115 -10.08 -7.91 -9.17
N THR A 116 -9.70 -9.11 -9.62
CA THR A 116 -8.43 -9.73 -9.26
C THR A 116 -7.59 -10.05 -10.50
N ARG A 117 -6.29 -10.25 -10.27
CA ARG A 117 -5.34 -10.76 -11.25
C ARG A 117 -4.47 -11.83 -10.61
N SER A 118 -4.02 -12.80 -11.38
CA SER A 118 -2.93 -13.67 -10.99
C SER A 118 -1.58 -12.97 -11.12
N TYR A 119 -0.55 -13.46 -10.42
CA TYR A 119 0.82 -12.94 -10.58
C TYR A 119 1.33 -13.01 -12.04
N SER A 120 0.94 -14.05 -12.78
CA SER A 120 1.27 -14.20 -14.21
C SER A 120 0.54 -13.19 -15.10
N GLU A 121 -0.73 -12.90 -14.80
CA GLU A 121 -1.48 -11.88 -15.53
C GLU A 121 -0.90 -10.50 -15.27
N LEU A 122 -0.64 -10.15 -14.00
CA LEU A 122 0.02 -8.88 -13.68
C LEU A 122 1.39 -8.76 -14.39
N ALA A 123 2.18 -9.83 -14.41
CA ALA A 123 3.46 -9.84 -15.12
C ALA A 123 3.30 -9.58 -16.62
N ARG A 124 2.30 -10.18 -17.25
CA ARG A 124 1.97 -9.94 -18.66
C ARG A 124 1.45 -8.52 -18.90
N ASP A 125 0.56 -8.02 -18.05
CA ASP A 125 -0.06 -6.69 -18.16
C ASP A 125 0.99 -5.58 -18.08
N ILE A 126 2.07 -5.77 -17.30
CA ILE A 126 3.20 -4.84 -17.26
C ILE A 126 4.29 -5.13 -18.29
N GLY A 127 4.11 -6.08 -19.22
CA GLY A 127 5.09 -6.44 -20.26
C GLY A 127 6.33 -7.17 -19.75
N GLU A 128 6.24 -7.86 -18.61
CA GLU A 128 7.33 -8.59 -17.94
C GLU A 128 6.96 -10.08 -17.75
N GLU A 129 6.40 -10.72 -18.78
CA GLU A 129 5.77 -12.05 -18.71
C GLU A 129 6.69 -13.14 -18.10
N LYS A 130 8.00 -13.08 -18.37
CA LYS A 130 8.99 -14.02 -17.85
C LYS A 130 9.40 -13.77 -16.40
N ALA A 131 8.98 -12.65 -15.80
CA ALA A 131 9.45 -12.16 -14.50
C ALA A 131 8.47 -12.40 -13.33
N VAL A 132 7.58 -13.40 -13.43
CA VAL A 132 6.50 -13.66 -12.45
C VAL A 132 6.99 -13.68 -10.98
N ARG A 133 8.12 -14.32 -10.70
CA ARG A 133 8.71 -14.36 -9.34
C ARG A 133 9.18 -12.99 -8.87
N ALA A 134 9.80 -12.20 -9.76
CA ALA A 134 10.23 -10.84 -9.45
C ALA A 134 9.01 -9.93 -9.20
N VAL A 135 7.94 -10.07 -9.98
CA VAL A 135 6.67 -9.39 -9.77
C VAL A 135 6.10 -9.74 -8.40
N ALA A 136 6.00 -11.02 -8.05
CA ALA A 136 5.52 -11.44 -6.73
C ALA A 136 6.32 -10.82 -5.57
N ASN A 137 7.66 -10.76 -5.70
CA ASN A 137 8.52 -10.11 -4.72
C ASN A 137 8.27 -8.60 -4.63
N ALA A 138 8.07 -7.90 -5.75
CA ALA A 138 7.75 -6.47 -5.77
C ALA A 138 6.37 -6.18 -5.18
N VAL A 139 5.37 -7.03 -5.44
CA VAL A 139 4.03 -6.97 -4.81
C VAL A 139 4.17 -7.10 -3.29
N ALA A 140 4.96 -8.05 -2.80
CA ALA A 140 5.18 -8.27 -1.36
C ALA A 140 5.90 -7.10 -0.67
N LYS A 141 6.68 -6.30 -1.42
CA LYS A 141 7.38 -5.12 -0.90
C LYS A 141 6.49 -3.90 -0.74
N ASN A 142 5.25 -3.91 -1.24
CA ASN A 142 4.30 -2.83 -1.03
C ASN A 142 4.18 -2.49 0.47
N SER A 143 4.28 -1.21 0.79
CA SER A 143 4.28 -0.67 2.15
C SER A 143 3.03 0.17 2.47
N THR A 144 2.15 0.34 1.51
CA THR A 144 0.91 1.11 1.61
C THR A 144 -0.24 0.18 1.25
N ALA A 145 -0.57 -0.70 2.20
CA ALA A 145 -1.72 -1.60 2.12
C ALA A 145 -2.97 -0.84 1.71
N TYR A 146 -3.92 -1.52 1.06
CA TYR A 146 -5.18 -0.96 0.57
C TYR A 146 -5.03 0.07 -0.56
N LEU A 147 -4.23 1.12 -0.36
CA LEU A 147 -3.98 2.19 -1.34
C LEU A 147 -3.29 1.66 -2.60
N ILE A 148 -2.22 0.90 -2.43
CA ILE A 148 -1.65 0.14 -3.55
C ILE A 148 -2.22 -1.27 -3.43
N PRO A 149 -3.12 -1.71 -4.32
CA PRO A 149 -4.05 -2.81 -4.06
C PRO A 149 -3.40 -4.18 -4.29
N CYS A 150 -2.32 -4.47 -3.57
CA CYS A 150 -1.61 -5.75 -3.65
C CYS A 150 -2.46 -6.95 -3.18
N HIS A 151 -3.58 -6.71 -2.48
CA HIS A 151 -4.55 -7.74 -2.13
C HIS A 151 -5.32 -8.26 -3.36
N ARG A 152 -5.44 -7.49 -4.44
CA ARG A 152 -6.10 -7.91 -5.70
C ARG A 152 -5.29 -8.94 -6.50
N VAL A 153 -4.04 -9.21 -6.13
CA VAL A 153 -3.21 -10.21 -6.81
C VAL A 153 -3.26 -11.55 -6.09
N ILE A 154 -3.80 -12.59 -6.73
CA ILE A 154 -4.00 -13.93 -6.16
C ILE A 154 -3.23 -15.01 -6.93
N LYS A 155 -3.32 -16.27 -6.49
CA LYS A 155 -2.79 -17.39 -7.28
C LYS A 155 -3.71 -17.69 -8.46
N LYS A 156 -3.14 -18.31 -9.50
CA LYS A 156 -3.87 -18.69 -10.72
C LYS A 156 -5.00 -19.69 -10.47
N ASP A 157 -4.90 -20.50 -9.40
CA ASP A 157 -5.95 -21.42 -8.97
C ASP A 157 -7.08 -20.76 -8.16
N GLY A 158 -7.13 -19.41 -8.14
CA GLY A 158 -8.12 -18.63 -7.41
C GLY A 158 -7.89 -18.58 -5.89
N LYS A 159 -6.88 -19.29 -5.37
CA LYS A 159 -6.68 -19.37 -3.92
C LYS A 159 -5.99 -18.12 -3.38
N ILE A 160 -6.48 -17.67 -2.23
CA ILE A 160 -5.81 -16.67 -1.42
C ILE A 160 -4.59 -17.32 -0.79
N HIS A 161 -3.46 -16.62 -0.89
CA HIS A 161 -2.20 -17.07 -0.32
C HIS A 161 -1.66 -16.03 0.66
N LYS A 162 -0.40 -16.20 1.08
CA LYS A 162 0.31 -15.28 1.96
C LYS A 162 0.12 -13.84 1.52
N TYR A 163 -0.35 -13.05 2.46
CA TYR A 163 -0.41 -11.60 2.40
C TYR A 163 0.48 -11.05 3.50
N ARG A 164 1.11 -9.89 3.24
CA ARG A 164 2.05 -9.28 4.20
C ARG A 164 1.42 -9.06 5.57
N TRP A 165 0.12 -8.79 5.59
CA TRP A 165 -0.67 -8.54 6.79
C TRP A 165 -1.70 -9.65 7.04
N GLY A 166 -1.38 -10.90 6.69
CA GLY A 166 -2.25 -12.06 6.97
C GLY A 166 -3.33 -12.31 5.92
N ALA A 167 -3.66 -13.58 5.69
CA ALA A 167 -4.66 -13.99 4.71
C ALA A 167 -6.05 -13.44 5.04
N ASP A 168 -6.41 -13.41 6.32
CA ASP A 168 -7.71 -12.90 6.80
C ASP A 168 -7.97 -11.45 6.40
N ILE A 169 -6.94 -10.59 6.43
CA ILE A 169 -7.08 -9.19 5.99
C ILE A 169 -7.30 -9.13 4.47
N LYS A 170 -6.57 -9.96 3.72
CA LYS A 170 -6.73 -10.04 2.27
C LYS A 170 -8.12 -10.52 1.86
N GLU A 171 -8.66 -11.52 2.56
CA GLU A 171 -10.04 -11.99 2.42
C GLU A 171 -11.04 -10.87 2.70
N LYS A 172 -10.93 -10.22 3.86
CA LYS A 172 -11.82 -9.10 4.23
C LYS A 172 -11.81 -7.97 3.21
N LEU A 173 -10.63 -7.62 2.68
CA LEU A 173 -10.49 -6.61 1.65
C LEU A 173 -11.20 -7.04 0.36
N LEU A 174 -10.92 -8.24 -0.14
CA LEU A 174 -11.53 -8.75 -1.38
C LEU A 174 -13.06 -8.84 -1.27
N SER A 175 -13.57 -9.41 -0.17
CA SER A 175 -15.02 -9.49 0.06
C SER A 175 -15.68 -8.13 0.20
N PHE A 176 -15.00 -7.16 0.83
CA PHE A 176 -15.48 -5.78 0.88
C PHE A 176 -15.60 -5.16 -0.52
N GLU A 177 -14.61 -5.38 -1.39
CA GLU A 177 -14.66 -4.85 -2.74
C GLU A 177 -15.77 -5.52 -3.57
N GLU A 178 -15.91 -6.84 -3.49
CA GLU A 178 -16.95 -7.61 -4.19
C GLU A 178 -18.37 -7.17 -3.77
N LEU A 179 -18.60 -6.96 -2.48
CA LEU A 179 -19.91 -6.51 -1.97
C LEU A 179 -20.29 -5.09 -2.42
N LEU A 180 -19.30 -4.25 -2.75
CA LEU A 180 -19.51 -2.87 -3.16
C LEU A 180 -19.48 -2.69 -4.69
N GLU A 181 -18.83 -3.58 -5.44
CA GLU A 181 -18.89 -3.60 -6.89
C GLU A 181 -20.34 -3.77 -7.39
N GLY A 182 -21.13 -4.60 -6.72
CA GLY A 182 -22.56 -4.77 -7.00
C GLY A 182 -23.47 -3.60 -6.57
N ARG A 183 -22.93 -2.53 -5.97
CA ARG A 183 -23.68 -1.33 -5.57
C ARG A 183 -23.27 -0.18 -6.50
N ASP A 184 -24.04 0.01 -7.57
CA ASP A 184 -23.82 1.08 -8.55
C ASP A 184 -23.54 2.43 -7.87
N GLY A 185 -22.33 2.96 -8.09
CA GLY A 185 -21.95 4.32 -7.68
C GLY A 185 -20.71 4.45 -6.79
N LEU A 186 -20.20 3.36 -6.19
CA LEU A 186 -18.99 3.41 -5.34
C LEU A 186 -17.68 3.10 -6.08
N SER A 187 -17.73 2.36 -7.19
CA SER A 187 -16.53 2.01 -7.98
C SER A 187 -15.76 3.24 -8.48
N LYS A 188 -16.44 4.36 -8.74
CA LYS A 188 -15.82 5.62 -9.22
C LYS A 188 -14.86 6.27 -8.21
N TYR A 189 -14.88 5.84 -6.95
CA TYR A 189 -14.01 6.39 -5.90
C TYR A 189 -12.72 5.58 -5.72
N PHE A 190 -12.61 4.41 -6.35
CA PHE A 190 -11.52 3.46 -6.15
C PHE A 190 -10.66 3.23 -7.39
#